data_AF-A0A645J4Q6-F1
#
_entry.id   AF-A0A645J4Q6-F1
#
_cell.length_a   1.000
_cell.length_b   1.000
_cell.length_c   1.000
_cell.angle_alpha   90.00
_cell.angle_beta   90.00
_cell.angle_gamma   90.00
#
_symmetry.space_group_name_H-M   'P 1'
#
loop_
_entity.id
_entity.type
_entity.pdbx_description
1 polymer ?
#
loop_
_entity_poly.entity_id
_entity_poly.type
_entity_poly.pdbx_seq_one_letter_code
_entity_poly.pdbx_strand_id
1 'polypeptide(L)'
;MKMEFELFSKVFQKDVNNYILIGDDGKIKSKGGYVKKLSNLDYDLPILNKALINYMVHGISIEDSILKCDELKEFQLVSKISNKYTDIIHGDKKLKEKCIRIFASKLDSDAGVQKISARTGRPEKLTNSPEHCFIYNDEVNEIKVPYKLDKQWYIRFAKSRLADFGVV
;
A
#
# COMPACT_ATOMS: atom_id res chain seq x y z
N MET A 1 36.02 0.92 15.04
CA MET A 1 34.83 0.23 14.48
C MET A 1 34.63 -1.03 15.31
N LYS A 2 33.52 -1.15 16.05
CA LYS A 2 33.16 -2.38 16.78
C LYS A 2 32.13 -3.14 15.94
N MET A 3 32.36 -4.43 15.70
CA MET A 3 31.37 -5.30 15.07
C MET A 3 30.51 -5.93 16.16
N GLU A 4 29.20 -5.87 16.00
CA GLU A 4 28.23 -6.51 16.86
C GLU A 4 27.59 -7.67 16.10
N PHE A 5 27.41 -8.80 16.78
CA PHE A 5 26.76 -9.98 16.22
C PHE A 5 25.32 -10.03 16.71
N GLU A 6 24.40 -10.33 15.81
CA GLU A 6 22.99 -10.56 16.12
C GLU A 6 22.54 -11.83 15.39
N LEU A 7 21.83 -12.70 16.10
CA LEU A 7 21.34 -13.97 15.59
C LEU A 7 19.85 -13.88 15.29
N PHE A 8 19.44 -14.52 14.19
CA PHE A 8 18.05 -14.59 13.76
C PHE A 8 17.69 -16.03 13.39
N SER A 9 16.50 -16.46 13.81
CA SER A 9 15.97 -17.80 13.61
C SER A 9 15.29 -17.97 12.25
N LYS A 10 14.73 -16.88 11.71
CA LYS A 10 14.02 -16.88 10.43
C LYS A 10 14.23 -15.58 9.67
N VAL A 11 14.31 -15.70 8.34
CA VAL A 11 14.40 -14.58 7.41
C VAL A 11 13.36 -14.73 6.30
N PHE A 12 12.68 -13.64 5.98
CA PHE A 12 11.92 -13.46 4.76
C PHE A 12 12.55 -12.31 3.99
N GLN A 13 13.03 -12.55 2.78
CA GLN A 13 13.76 -11.54 2.01
C GLN A 13 13.33 -11.51 0.56
N LYS A 14 12.88 -10.34 0.11
CA LYS A 14 12.69 -10.03 -1.31
C LYS A 14 13.98 -9.47 -1.91
N ASP A 15 14.61 -8.51 -1.23
CA ASP A 15 15.88 -7.88 -1.64
C ASP A 15 16.60 -7.27 -0.42
N VAL A 16 17.77 -6.64 -0.64
CA VAL A 16 18.57 -6.03 0.43
C VAL A 16 17.86 -4.88 1.16
N ASN A 17 16.83 -4.29 0.54
CA ASN A 17 16.04 -3.20 1.11
C ASN A 17 14.66 -3.64 1.61
N ASN A 18 14.22 -4.87 1.34
CA ASN A 18 12.91 -5.41 1.71
C ASN A 18 13.05 -6.79 2.37
N TYR A 19 13.01 -6.82 3.71
CA TYR A 19 13.19 -8.04 4.49
C TYR A 19 12.50 -7.98 5.87
N ILE A 20 12.27 -9.17 6.43
CA ILE A 20 11.87 -9.42 7.82
C ILE A 20 12.86 -10.42 8.43
N LEU A 21 13.40 -10.09 9.59
CA LEU A 21 14.23 -10.96 10.42
C LEU A 21 13.50 -11.23 11.73
N ILE A 22 13.48 -12.47 12.15
CA ILE A 22 12.84 -12.93 13.39
C ILE A 22 13.92 -13.54 14.26
N GLY A 23 14.09 -13.02 15.48
CA GLY A 23 15.01 -13.56 16.49
C GLY A 23 14.44 -14.81 17.17
N ASP A 24 15.30 -15.56 17.88
CA ASP A 24 14.88 -16.68 18.73
C ASP A 24 13.96 -16.23 19.89
N ASP A 25 14.10 -14.97 20.32
CA ASP A 25 13.27 -14.31 21.33
C ASP A 25 11.92 -13.80 20.78
N GLY A 26 11.64 -14.03 19.49
CA GLY A 26 10.46 -13.51 18.79
C GLY A 26 10.57 -12.05 18.38
N LYS A 27 11.72 -11.39 18.57
CA LYS A 27 11.93 -10.00 18.17
C LYS A 27 11.94 -9.89 16.65
N ILE A 28 11.09 -8.99 16.13
CA ILE A 28 10.94 -8.77 14.69
C ILE A 28 11.67 -7.49 14.28
N LYS A 29 12.55 -7.62 13.30
CA LYS A 29 13.16 -6.49 12.58
C LYS A 29 12.69 -6.52 11.13
N SER A 30 12.06 -5.46 10.67
CA SER A 30 11.62 -5.32 9.29
C SER A 30 12.09 -4.02 8.67
N LYS A 31 12.41 -4.07 7.38
CA LYS A 31 12.85 -2.91 6.58
C LYS A 31 12.29 -3.03 5.17
N GLY A 32 11.95 -1.89 4.57
CA GLY A 32 11.51 -1.79 3.18
C GLY A 32 10.06 -1.39 3.02
N GLY A 33 9.70 -0.85 1.87
CA GLY A 33 8.36 -0.29 1.62
C GLY A 33 7.22 -1.30 1.87
N TYR A 34 7.50 -2.59 1.69
CA TYR A 34 6.51 -3.67 1.78
C TYR A 34 6.21 -4.08 3.23
N VAL A 35 7.18 -3.91 4.14
CA VAL A 35 7.14 -4.46 5.50
C VAL A 35 7.59 -3.44 6.56
N LYS A 36 7.75 -2.16 6.18
CA LYS A 36 8.11 -1.07 7.08
C LYS A 36 7.07 -0.91 8.17
N LYS A 37 7.54 -0.49 9.35
CA LYS A 37 6.67 0.01 10.41
C LYS A 37 5.95 1.26 9.92
N LEU A 38 4.64 1.28 10.10
CA LEU A 38 3.77 2.37 9.71
C LEU A 38 3.84 3.49 10.76
N SER A 39 3.68 4.74 10.31
CA SER A 39 3.62 5.90 11.20
C SER A 39 2.56 6.88 10.71
N ASN A 40 2.12 7.81 11.54
CA ASN A 40 1.12 8.81 11.13
C ASN A 40 1.58 9.67 9.93
N LEU A 41 2.89 9.85 9.77
CA LEU A 41 3.49 10.58 8.64
C LEU A 41 3.66 9.71 7.39
N ASP A 42 3.69 8.39 7.56
CA ASP A 42 3.93 7.42 6.49
C ASP A 42 2.96 6.23 6.66
N TYR A 43 1.72 6.50 6.23
CA TYR A 43 0.56 5.60 6.35
C TYR A 43 -0.05 5.28 4.99
N ASP A 44 0.82 4.97 4.01
CA ASP A 44 0.43 4.63 2.65
C ASP A 44 0.25 3.10 2.46
N LEU A 45 -0.89 2.71 1.90
CA LEU A 45 -1.32 1.31 1.73
C LEU A 45 -1.05 0.41 2.95
N PRO A 46 -1.40 0.86 4.17
CA PRO A 46 -1.00 0.20 5.42
C PRO A 46 -1.57 -1.22 5.54
N ILE A 47 -2.76 -1.47 4.99
CA ILE A 47 -3.38 -2.80 4.98
C ILE A 47 -2.48 -3.85 4.31
N LEU A 48 -1.72 -3.48 3.27
CA LEU A 48 -0.82 -4.41 2.58
C LEU A 48 0.35 -4.80 3.50
N ASN A 49 0.97 -3.81 4.15
CA ASN A 49 2.08 -4.07 5.05
C ASN A 49 1.63 -4.92 6.25
N LYS A 50 0.47 -4.59 6.83
CA LYS A 50 -0.12 -5.37 7.93
C LYS A 50 -0.41 -6.81 7.51
N ALA A 51 -1.03 -7.01 6.33
CA ALA A 51 -1.34 -8.33 5.82
C ALA A 51 -0.07 -9.17 5.57
N LEU A 52 1.00 -8.58 5.02
CA LEU A 52 2.27 -9.26 4.80
C LEU A 52 2.93 -9.72 6.11
N ILE A 53 2.96 -8.85 7.13
CA ILE A 53 3.47 -9.21 8.48
C ILE A 53 2.61 -10.30 9.11
N ASN A 54 1.29 -10.13 9.08
CA ASN A 54 0.33 -11.10 9.61
C ASN A 54 0.53 -12.49 9.00
N TYR A 55 0.75 -12.57 7.69
CA TYR A 55 1.02 -13.83 7.01
C TYR A 55 2.36 -14.44 7.40
N MET A 56 3.46 -13.71 7.19
CA MET A 56 4.81 -14.25 7.34
C MET A 56 5.20 -14.52 8.80
N VAL A 57 4.71 -13.69 9.73
CA VAL A 57 5.12 -13.71 11.13
C VAL A 57 4.07 -14.37 12.03
N HIS A 58 2.79 -14.10 11.79
CA HIS A 58 1.71 -14.52 12.70
C HIS A 58 0.87 -15.69 12.15
N GLY A 59 1.14 -16.16 10.92
CA GLY A 59 0.39 -17.24 10.30
C GLY A 59 -1.08 -16.92 9.98
N ILE A 60 -1.44 -15.63 9.95
CA ILE A 60 -2.79 -15.16 9.63
C ILE A 60 -2.90 -14.97 8.11
N SER A 61 -3.94 -15.53 7.49
CA SER A 61 -4.11 -15.42 6.04
C SER A 61 -4.25 -13.96 5.56
N ILE A 62 -3.90 -13.73 4.29
CA ILE A 62 -4.07 -12.41 3.64
C ILE A 62 -5.56 -12.04 3.60
N GLU A 63 -6.41 -13.01 3.27
CA GLU A 63 -7.86 -12.89 3.23
C GLU A 63 -8.41 -12.48 4.59
N ASP A 64 -8.01 -13.14 5.68
CA ASP A 64 -8.46 -12.79 7.02
C ASP A 64 -8.06 -11.37 7.40
N SER A 65 -6.81 -10.99 7.10
CA SER A 65 -6.28 -9.65 7.43
C SER A 65 -7.06 -8.55 6.71
N ILE A 66 -7.41 -8.76 5.44
CA ILE A 66 -8.03 -7.73 4.59
C ILE A 66 -9.55 -7.74 4.70
N LEU A 67 -10.19 -8.90 4.72
CA LEU A 67 -11.66 -9.00 4.74
C LEU A 67 -12.23 -8.55 6.08
N LYS A 68 -11.56 -8.83 7.20
CA LYS A 68 -12.02 -8.45 8.55
C LYS A 68 -11.77 -6.98 8.89
N CYS A 69 -10.93 -6.27 8.13
CA CYS A 69 -10.66 -4.85 8.36
C CYS A 69 -11.84 -3.97 7.86
N ASP A 70 -12.38 -3.13 8.73
CA ASP A 70 -13.50 -2.21 8.41
C ASP A 70 -13.12 -0.73 8.52
N GLU A 71 -11.83 -0.40 8.68
CA GLU A 71 -11.37 0.97 8.79
C GLU A 71 -10.91 1.50 7.42
N LEU A 72 -11.56 2.53 6.87
CA LEU A 72 -11.25 3.07 5.54
C LEU A 72 -9.80 3.54 5.45
N LYS A 73 -9.27 4.19 6.49
CA LYS A 73 -7.87 4.66 6.54
C LYS A 73 -6.86 3.55 6.22
N GLU A 74 -7.18 2.29 6.45
CA GLU A 74 -6.27 1.17 6.20
C GLU A 74 -6.04 0.91 4.70
N PHE A 75 -6.97 1.37 3.86
CA PHE A 75 -6.98 1.11 2.43
C PHE A 75 -6.45 2.27 1.60
N GLN A 76 -6.00 3.34 2.26
CA GLN A 76 -5.59 4.58 1.61
C GLN A 76 -4.32 4.38 0.75
N LEU A 77 -4.35 4.86 -0.49
CA LEU A 77 -3.14 5.20 -1.26
C LEU A 77 -3.04 6.72 -1.29
N VAL A 78 -2.05 7.27 -0.60
CA VAL A 78 -1.78 8.72 -0.57
C VAL A 78 -0.76 9.05 -1.63
N SER A 79 -1.14 9.88 -2.59
CA SER A 79 -0.25 10.29 -3.67
C SER A 79 -0.18 11.80 -3.81
N LYS A 80 1.05 12.30 -3.81
CA LYS A 80 1.36 13.71 -4.04
C LYS A 80 2.20 13.84 -5.30
N ILE A 81 1.75 14.68 -6.24
CA ILE A 81 2.56 14.99 -7.41
C ILE A 81 3.70 15.94 -7.06
N SER A 82 4.86 15.70 -7.67
CA SER A 82 6.01 16.61 -7.63
C SER A 82 5.97 17.57 -8.82
N ASN A 83 6.94 18.50 -8.89
CA ASN A 83 7.10 19.42 -10.02
C ASN A 83 7.33 18.72 -11.38
N LYS A 84 7.58 17.41 -11.39
CA LYS A 84 7.63 16.60 -12.63
C LYS A 84 6.26 16.44 -13.28
N TYR A 85 5.18 16.77 -12.57
CA TYR A 85 3.81 16.62 -13.02
C TYR A 85 3.05 17.92 -12.82
N THR A 86 2.19 18.28 -13.78
CA THR A 86 1.39 19.51 -13.68
C THR A 86 0.12 19.25 -12.87
N ASP A 87 -0.55 18.14 -13.17
CA ASP A 87 -1.92 17.87 -12.76
C ASP A 87 -2.17 16.40 -12.47
N ILE A 88 -3.23 16.13 -11.70
CA ILE A 88 -3.82 14.81 -11.52
C ILE A 88 -5.17 14.81 -12.23
N ILE A 89 -5.48 13.73 -12.95
CA ILE A 89 -6.75 13.51 -13.63
C ILE A 89 -7.39 12.24 -13.09
N HIS A 90 -8.70 12.29 -12.81
CA HIS A 90 -9.54 11.13 -12.49
C HIS A 90 -10.59 10.97 -13.61
N GLY A 91 -10.43 9.95 -14.45
CA GLY A 91 -11.17 9.86 -15.73
C GLY A 91 -10.83 11.04 -16.64
N ASP A 92 -11.83 11.83 -17.00
CA ASP A 92 -11.66 13.06 -17.80
C ASP A 92 -11.56 14.33 -16.94
N LYS A 93 -11.67 14.19 -15.62
CA LYS A 93 -11.73 15.33 -14.70
C LYS A 93 -10.35 15.65 -14.13
N LYS A 94 -9.84 16.84 -14.45
CA LYS A 94 -8.68 17.43 -13.79
C LYS A 94 -9.01 17.81 -12.35
N LEU A 95 -8.19 17.35 -11.40
CA LEU A 95 -8.33 17.64 -9.98
C LEU A 95 -7.58 18.93 -9.62
N LYS A 96 -8.08 19.66 -8.63
CA LYS A 96 -7.44 20.89 -8.14
C LYS A 96 -6.31 20.56 -7.15
N GLU A 97 -6.49 19.49 -6.41
CA GLU A 97 -5.60 19.02 -5.37
C GLU A 97 -4.36 18.33 -5.97
N LYS A 98 -3.17 18.66 -5.45
CA LYS A 98 -1.91 18.01 -5.83
C LYS A 98 -1.55 16.82 -4.93
N CYS A 99 -2.30 16.62 -3.86
CA CYS A 99 -2.17 15.52 -2.92
C CYS A 99 -3.55 14.91 -2.74
N ILE A 100 -3.69 13.63 -3.08
CA ILE A 100 -4.97 12.94 -3.06
C ILE A 100 -4.85 11.59 -2.37
N ARG A 101 -6.00 11.10 -1.91
CA ARG A 101 -6.17 9.79 -1.32
C ARG A 101 -7.08 8.95 -2.20
N ILE A 102 -6.57 7.81 -2.62
CA ILE A 102 -7.17 6.92 -3.62
C ILE A 102 -7.52 5.60 -2.95
N PHE A 103 -8.64 5.03 -3.36
CA PHE A 103 -9.14 3.74 -2.88
C PHE A 103 -9.61 2.89 -4.06
N ALA A 104 -9.33 1.58 -4.03
CA ALA A 104 -9.81 0.67 -5.06
C ALA A 104 -11.33 0.58 -5.05
N SER A 105 -11.95 0.65 -6.24
CA SER A 105 -13.40 0.57 -6.41
C SER A 105 -13.80 -0.73 -7.09
N LYS A 106 -14.95 -1.27 -6.70
CA LYS A 106 -15.63 -2.39 -7.38
C LYS A 106 -16.49 -1.92 -8.55
N LEU A 107 -16.73 -0.62 -8.66
CA LEU A 107 -17.62 -0.05 -9.66
C LEU A 107 -16.81 0.23 -10.93
N ASP A 108 -17.15 -0.45 -12.02
CA ASP A 108 -16.49 -0.22 -13.32
C ASP A 108 -16.73 1.20 -13.86
N SER A 109 -17.76 1.87 -13.36
CA SER A 109 -18.04 3.29 -13.65
C SER A 109 -17.05 4.26 -12.97
N ASP A 110 -16.35 3.83 -11.91
CA ASP A 110 -15.33 4.65 -11.27
C ASP A 110 -14.05 4.61 -12.11
N ALA A 111 -13.62 5.76 -12.61
CA ALA A 111 -12.44 5.85 -13.45
C ALA A 111 -11.12 5.65 -12.68
N GLY A 112 -10.03 5.50 -13.42
CA GLY A 112 -8.67 5.46 -12.88
C GLY A 112 -8.06 6.85 -12.69
N VAL A 113 -6.95 6.89 -11.95
CA VAL A 113 -6.17 8.11 -11.74
C VAL A 113 -4.89 8.12 -12.59
N GLN A 114 -4.63 9.25 -13.22
CA GLN A 114 -3.44 9.53 -14.00
C GLN A 114 -2.80 10.85 -13.55
N LYS A 115 -1.50 10.99 -13.81
CA LYS A 115 -0.72 12.22 -13.59
C LYS A 115 -0.20 12.74 -14.93
N ILE A 116 -0.28 14.05 -15.16
CA ILE A 116 0.17 14.65 -16.41
C ILE A 116 1.63 15.08 -16.29
N SER A 117 2.48 14.53 -17.14
CA SER A 117 3.91 14.83 -17.15
C SER A 117 4.16 16.28 -17.56
N ALA A 118 4.87 17.05 -16.73
CA ALA A 118 5.25 18.42 -17.06
C ALA A 118 6.22 18.51 -18.24
N ARG A 119 6.96 17.43 -18.52
CA ARG A 119 7.93 17.37 -19.61
C ARG A 119 7.28 17.02 -20.96
N THR A 120 6.33 16.09 -20.98
CA THR A 120 5.78 15.55 -22.23
C THR A 120 4.33 15.94 -22.48
N GLY A 121 3.62 16.45 -21.47
CA GLY A 121 2.18 16.71 -21.51
C GLY A 121 1.32 15.43 -21.56
N ARG A 122 1.92 14.24 -21.46
CA ARG A 122 1.21 12.97 -21.58
C ARG A 122 0.70 12.47 -20.22
N PRO A 123 -0.46 11.80 -20.18
CA PRO A 123 -0.92 11.12 -18.98
C PRO A 123 -0.08 9.86 -18.70
N GLU A 124 0.28 9.69 -17.43
CA GLU A 124 0.96 8.50 -16.91
C GLU A 124 0.09 7.88 -15.79
N LYS A 125 -0.02 6.55 -15.76
CA LYS A 125 -0.71 5.85 -14.65
C LYS A 125 -0.01 6.18 -13.33
N LEU A 126 -0.81 6.39 -12.28
CA LEU A 126 -0.29 6.58 -10.94
C LEU A 126 0.25 5.25 -10.39
N THR A 127 1.49 5.26 -9.89
CA THR A 127 2.15 4.04 -9.41
C THR A 127 1.36 3.41 -8.26
N ASN A 128 1.17 2.09 -8.30
CA ASN A 128 0.37 1.33 -7.33
C ASN A 128 -1.12 1.71 -7.29
N SER A 129 -1.64 2.48 -8.27
CA SER A 129 -3.06 2.79 -8.32
C SER A 129 -3.89 1.64 -8.93
N PRO A 130 -5.13 1.46 -8.47
CA PRO A 130 -6.09 0.61 -9.15
C PRO A 130 -6.43 1.16 -10.54
N GLU A 131 -7.06 0.32 -11.35
CA GLU A 131 -7.69 0.74 -12.61
C GLU A 131 -9.00 1.49 -12.36
N HIS A 132 -9.85 0.96 -11.47
CA HIS A 132 -11.08 1.62 -11.01
C HIS A 132 -10.91 2.08 -9.57
N CYS A 133 -11.09 3.38 -9.33
CA CYS A 133 -10.83 3.95 -8.02
C CYS A 133 -11.71 5.16 -7.71
N PHE A 134 -11.90 5.41 -6.42
CA PHE A 134 -12.52 6.63 -5.96
C PHE A 134 -11.58 7.43 -5.07
N ILE A 135 -11.80 8.74 -5.05
CA ILE A 135 -11.04 9.70 -4.24
C ILE A 135 -11.87 10.08 -3.02
N TYR A 136 -11.23 10.12 -1.87
CA TYR A 136 -11.83 10.60 -0.63
C TYR A 136 -10.76 11.32 0.20
N ASN A 137 -10.70 12.64 0.08
CA ASN A 137 -9.65 13.47 0.70
C ASN A 137 -10.02 14.01 2.07
N ASP A 138 -11.26 13.81 2.52
CA ASP A 138 -11.73 14.20 3.84
C ASP A 138 -11.08 13.34 4.95
N GLU A 139 -11.43 13.64 6.20
CA GLU A 139 -11.00 12.86 7.36
C GLU A 139 -11.42 11.40 7.23
N VAL A 140 -10.47 10.48 7.42
CA VAL A 140 -10.65 9.03 7.29
C VAL A 140 -10.60 8.30 8.62
N ASN A 141 -10.15 8.96 9.69
CA ASN A 141 -10.14 8.37 11.01
C ASN A 141 -11.57 8.01 11.40
N GLU A 142 -11.75 6.79 11.92
CA GLU A 142 -13.06 6.26 12.35
C GLU A 142 -14.09 6.07 11.23
N ILE A 143 -13.72 6.34 9.97
CA ILE A 143 -14.58 6.11 8.81
C ILE A 143 -14.54 4.63 8.46
N LYS A 144 -15.74 4.03 8.33
CA LYS A 144 -15.90 2.63 7.93
C LYS A 144 -15.69 2.42 6.44
N VAL A 145 -15.34 1.21 6.06
CA VAL A 145 -15.19 0.84 4.65
C VAL A 145 -16.54 0.96 3.92
N PRO A 146 -16.63 1.74 2.83
CA PRO A 146 -17.85 1.82 2.04
C PRO A 146 -18.05 0.56 1.20
N TYR A 147 -19.30 0.23 0.87
CA TYR A 147 -19.68 -0.93 0.05
C TYR A 147 -18.86 -1.03 -1.25
N LYS A 148 -18.60 0.11 -1.89
CA LYS A 148 -17.91 0.21 -3.18
C LYS A 148 -16.41 -0.09 -3.12
N LEU A 149 -15.79 -0.16 -1.93
CA LEU A 149 -14.37 -0.49 -1.82
C LEU A 149 -14.09 -1.92 -2.30
N ASP A 150 -13.13 -2.07 -3.22
CA ASP A 150 -12.67 -3.38 -3.70
C ASP A 150 -11.59 -3.98 -2.81
N LYS A 151 -12.00 -4.70 -1.76
CA LYS A 151 -11.08 -5.50 -0.92
C LYS A 151 -10.33 -6.60 -1.71
N GLN A 152 -10.91 -7.12 -2.80
CA GLN A 152 -10.25 -8.18 -3.59
C GLN A 152 -9.05 -7.64 -4.36
N TRP A 153 -9.08 -6.38 -4.80
CA TRP A 153 -7.91 -5.72 -5.37
C TRP A 153 -6.72 -5.73 -4.39
N TYR A 154 -6.96 -5.39 -3.12
CA TYR A 154 -5.91 -5.40 -2.09
C TYR A 154 -5.41 -6.81 -1.77
N ILE A 155 -6.29 -7.83 -1.79
CA ILE A 155 -5.88 -9.24 -1.63
C ILE A 155 -4.93 -9.65 -2.76
N ARG A 156 -5.32 -9.40 -4.01
CA ARG A 156 -4.47 -9.71 -5.17
C ARG A 156 -3.13 -8.97 -5.08
N PHE A 157 -3.16 -7.71 -4.68
CA PHE A 157 -1.93 -6.92 -4.54
C PHE A 157 -1.02 -7.44 -3.42
N ALA A 158 -1.59 -7.77 -2.25
CA ALA A 158 -0.83 -8.36 -1.15
C ALA A 158 -0.22 -9.71 -1.53
N LYS A 159 -0.96 -10.57 -2.25
CA LYS A 159 -0.45 -11.85 -2.77
C LYS A 159 0.70 -11.65 -3.77
N SER A 160 0.58 -10.69 -4.68
CA SER A 160 1.68 -10.34 -5.58
C SER A 160 2.93 -9.92 -4.82
N ARG A 161 2.77 -9.15 -3.73
CA ARG A 161 3.90 -8.76 -2.88
C ARG A 161 4.48 -9.96 -2.10
N LEU A 162 3.66 -10.91 -1.66
CA LEU A 162 4.15 -12.15 -1.04
C LEU A 162 4.97 -12.99 -2.05
N ALA A 163 4.52 -13.08 -3.30
CA ALA A 163 5.24 -13.81 -4.34
C ALA A 163 6.65 -13.23 -4.54
N ASP A 164 6.81 -11.91 -4.44
CA ASP A 164 8.14 -11.28 -4.50
C ASP A 164 9.09 -11.70 -3.35
N PHE A 165 8.55 -12.16 -2.22
CA PHE A 165 9.32 -12.75 -1.12
C PHE A 165 9.55 -14.26 -1.29
N GLY A 166 8.97 -14.89 -2.31
CA GLY A 166 9.09 -16.34 -2.57
C GLY A 166 8.35 -17.22 -1.56
N VAL A 167 7.29 -16.72 -0.93
CA VAL A 167 6.55 -17.43 0.15
C VAL A 167 5.19 -17.99 -0.27
N VAL A 168 4.79 -17.76 -1.52
CA VAL A 168 3.57 -18.28 -2.18
C VAL A 168 3.86 -18.62 -3.63
#